data_AF-A0A2S2R9H7-F1
#
_entry.id   AF-A0A2S2R9H7-F1
#
_cell.length_a   1.000
_cell.length_b   1.000
_cell.length_c   1.000
_cell.angle_alpha   90.00
_cell.angle_beta   90.00
_cell.angle_gamma   90.00
#
_symmetry.space_group_name_H-M   'P 1'
#
loop_
_entity.id
_entity.type
_entity.pdbx_description
1 polymer ?
#
loop_
_entity_poly.entity_id
_entity_poly.type
_entity_poly.pdbx_seq_one_letter_code
_entity_poly.pdbx_strand_id
1 'polypeptide(L)'
;MSDCPIELQPEKSLEKRSWFFLAWVANLDFIIEPQSFCYVTWLSLVTMCYLYNCWVIPLRITFPYQTQENLWKWMLLDYCTDVIYLLDTFVIKPRIMYLKDGFWVRDLKLIEVNYLEKLQSKLDIISLVPADIVCLAPWLTSEILPLMRLNRIIKIQTFWEFFDHFDSVLSSPYVVRVTRTLTYMIYLVHLNACAYYYVSVKEGLATNNWVFNGQGNAYIRCFFFATKTATSIGKNPHPENE
;
A
#
# COMPACT_ATOMS: atom_id res chain seq x y z
N MET A 1 44.72 8.57 -25.76
CA MET A 1 43.68 8.37 -24.74
C MET A 1 42.37 8.45 -25.50
N SER A 2 41.83 7.28 -25.82
CA SER A 2 40.81 7.05 -26.84
C SER A 2 39.43 7.49 -26.37
N ASP A 3 38.77 8.31 -27.18
CA ASP A 3 37.35 8.64 -27.04
C ASP A 3 36.51 7.36 -27.12
N CYS A 4 35.77 7.08 -26.05
CA CYS A 4 34.79 6.02 -26.01
C CYS A 4 33.50 6.53 -26.67
N PRO A 5 33.03 5.95 -27.78
CA PRO A 5 31.78 6.38 -28.39
C PRO A 5 30.61 5.96 -27.49
N ILE A 6 29.80 6.94 -27.10
CA ILE A 6 28.52 6.71 -26.44
C ILE A 6 27.62 6.00 -27.46
N GLU A 7 27.40 4.71 -27.24
CA GLU A 7 26.55 3.88 -28.07
C GLU A 7 25.08 4.29 -27.87
N LEU A 8 24.57 5.13 -28.78
CA LEU A 8 23.13 5.42 -28.89
C LEU A 8 22.40 4.13 -29.24
N GLN A 9 21.71 3.54 -28.26
CA GLN A 9 20.78 2.44 -28.46
C GLN A 9 19.68 2.83 -29.47
N PRO A 10 19.25 1.91 -30.35
CA PRO A 10 18.43 2.25 -31.51
C PRO A 10 17.00 2.64 -31.12
N GLU A 11 16.62 3.86 -31.50
CA GLU A 11 15.31 4.53 -31.33
C GLU A 11 14.09 3.67 -31.78
N LYS A 12 14.31 2.71 -32.68
CA LYS A 12 13.24 1.91 -33.34
C LYS A 12 12.55 0.87 -32.45
N SER A 13 13.12 0.48 -31.29
CA SER A 13 12.48 -0.50 -30.39
C SER A 13 11.47 0.14 -29.42
N LEU A 14 11.60 1.46 -29.18
CA LEU A 14 10.77 2.22 -28.24
C LEU A 14 9.39 2.54 -28.81
N GLU A 15 9.30 2.76 -30.12
CA GLU A 15 8.09 3.21 -30.82
C GLU A 15 6.95 2.18 -30.80
N LYS A 16 7.28 0.89 -30.82
CA LYS A 16 6.28 -0.19 -30.98
C LYS A 16 5.57 -0.61 -29.70
N ARG A 17 6.04 -0.18 -28.53
CA ARG A 17 5.48 -0.55 -27.22
C ARG A 17 4.56 0.54 -26.63
N SER A 18 4.52 1.70 -27.31
CA SER A 18 3.62 2.82 -27.05
C SER A 18 2.33 2.64 -27.86
N TRP A 19 1.42 1.78 -27.42
CA TRP A 19 0.10 1.72 -28.04
C TRP A 19 -1.02 1.88 -27.00
N PHE A 20 -1.66 3.06 -27.10
CA PHE A 20 -2.96 3.51 -26.60
C PHE A 20 -3.12 4.08 -25.19
N PHE A 21 -2.44 3.62 -24.13
CA PHE A 21 -2.69 4.19 -22.78
C PHE A 21 -1.86 5.46 -22.44
N LEU A 22 -0.71 5.65 -23.09
CA LEU A 22 0.25 6.73 -22.80
C LEU A 22 -0.02 8.06 -23.53
N ALA A 23 -0.80 8.05 -24.61
CA ALA A 23 -1.00 9.22 -25.46
C ALA A 23 -1.75 10.38 -24.79
N TRP A 24 -2.57 10.11 -23.76
CA TRP A 24 -3.28 11.15 -23.00
C TRP A 24 -2.41 11.79 -21.89
N VAL A 25 -1.51 11.02 -21.29
CA VAL A 25 -0.57 11.50 -20.25
C VAL A 25 0.59 12.31 -20.87
N ALA A 26 0.93 12.04 -22.13
CA ALA A 26 2.02 12.68 -22.86
C ALA A 26 1.88 14.20 -23.13
N ASN A 27 0.74 14.83 -22.83
CA ASN A 27 0.52 16.27 -23.08
C ASN A 27 0.96 17.21 -21.93
N LEU A 28 1.56 16.68 -20.87
CA LEU A 28 2.06 17.49 -19.75
C LEU A 28 3.59 17.38 -19.73
N ASP A 29 4.30 18.45 -20.06
CA ASP A 29 5.77 18.48 -20.16
C ASP A 29 6.44 18.88 -18.84
N PHE A 30 6.26 18.10 -17.77
CA PHE A 30 6.97 18.34 -16.51
C PHE A 30 7.74 17.11 -16.02
N ILE A 31 8.94 17.36 -15.52
CA ILE A 31 9.85 16.36 -14.95
C ILE A 31 9.90 16.59 -13.45
N ILE A 32 9.83 15.51 -12.67
CA ILE A 32 9.87 15.59 -11.21
C ILE A 32 11.25 15.18 -10.73
N GLU A 33 11.85 16.03 -9.91
CA GLU A 33 13.09 15.70 -9.21
C GLU A 33 12.78 14.80 -7.99
N PRO A 34 13.41 13.62 -7.86
CA PRO A 34 13.14 12.70 -6.75
C PRO A 34 13.53 13.27 -5.37
N GLN A 35 14.37 14.32 -5.35
CA GLN A 35 14.76 15.03 -4.12
C GLN A 35 13.95 16.31 -3.90
N SER A 36 13.00 16.64 -4.78
CA SER A 36 12.18 17.84 -4.61
C SER A 36 11.24 17.70 -3.42
N PHE A 37 11.10 18.75 -2.63
CA PHE A 37 10.15 18.80 -1.50
C PHE A 37 8.71 18.46 -1.92
N CYS A 38 8.32 18.86 -3.14
CA CYS A 38 7.02 18.54 -3.72
C CYS A 38 6.82 17.02 -3.86
N TYR A 39 7.80 16.31 -4.43
CA TYR A 39 7.73 14.86 -4.57
C TYR A 39 7.71 14.15 -3.22
N VAL A 40 8.51 14.60 -2.24
CA VAL A 40 8.54 14.00 -0.90
C VAL A 40 7.21 14.16 -0.19
N THR A 41 6.59 15.34 -0.30
CA THR A 41 5.27 15.61 0.28
C THR A 41 4.20 14.74 -0.38
N TRP A 42 4.26 14.60 -1.71
CA TRP A 42 3.39 13.69 -2.45
C TRP A 42 3.58 12.23 -2.02
N LEU A 43 4.82 11.76 -1.93
CA LEU A 43 5.16 10.40 -1.52
C LEU A 43 4.70 10.10 -0.08
N SER A 44 4.77 11.09 0.80
CA SER A 44 4.20 11.01 2.16
C SER A 44 2.68 10.84 2.12
N LEU A 45 1.97 11.60 1.28
CA LEU A 45 0.52 11.46 1.09
C LEU A 45 0.13 10.07 0.59
N VAL A 46 0.85 9.55 -0.41
CA VAL A 46 0.61 8.20 -0.94
C VAL A 46 0.87 7.13 0.11
N THR A 47 1.92 7.31 0.93
CA THR A 47 2.25 6.39 2.02
C THR A 47 1.18 6.41 3.13
N MET A 48 0.60 7.57 3.43
CA MET A 48 -0.54 7.67 4.34
C MET A 48 -1.78 6.94 3.80
N CYS A 49 -2.05 7.04 2.49
CA CYS A 49 -3.11 6.27 1.85
C CYS A 49 -2.85 4.75 1.92
N TYR A 50 -1.59 4.33 1.81
CA TYR A 50 -1.18 2.95 2.00
C TYR A 50 -1.41 2.45 3.42
N LEU A 51 -0.98 3.21 4.43
CA LEU A 51 -1.20 2.87 5.83
C LEU A 51 -2.69 2.78 6.16
N TYR A 52 -3.51 3.69 5.63
CA TYR A 52 -4.97 3.61 5.75
C TYR A 52 -5.52 2.30 5.19
N ASN A 53 -5.14 1.93 3.96
CA ASN A 53 -5.61 0.70 3.33
C ASN A 53 -5.17 -0.54 4.11
N CYS A 54 -3.91 -0.61 4.54
CA CYS A 54 -3.39 -1.71 5.35
C CYS A 54 -4.16 -1.88 6.67
N TRP A 55 -4.60 -0.80 7.31
CA TRP A 55 -5.35 -0.87 8.55
C TRP A 55 -6.84 -1.17 8.35
N VAL A 56 -7.47 -0.52 7.38
CA VAL A 56 -8.92 -0.57 7.20
C VAL A 56 -9.38 -1.87 6.54
N ILE A 57 -8.57 -2.47 5.66
CA ILE A 57 -8.95 -3.72 4.98
C ILE A 57 -9.14 -4.88 5.99
N PRO A 58 -8.15 -5.26 6.83
CA PRO A 58 -8.33 -6.34 7.81
C PRO A 58 -9.42 -6.02 8.84
N LEU A 59 -9.53 -4.74 9.24
CA LEU A 59 -10.57 -4.28 10.15
C LEU A 59 -11.97 -4.54 9.61
N ARG A 60 -12.24 -4.20 8.34
CA ARG A 60 -13.55 -4.38 7.70
C ARG A 60 -13.89 -5.84 7.42
N ILE A 61 -12.89 -6.69 7.18
CA ILE A 61 -13.10 -8.12 6.98
C ILE A 61 -13.56 -8.80 8.27
N THR A 62 -13.04 -8.35 9.41
CA THR A 62 -13.20 -9.07 10.68
C THR A 62 -14.23 -8.44 11.61
N PHE A 63 -14.28 -7.11 11.72
CA PHE A 63 -15.19 -6.43 12.64
C PHE A 63 -16.45 -5.91 11.93
N PRO A 64 -17.64 -6.05 12.52
CA PRO A 64 -18.90 -5.59 11.95
C PRO A 64 -19.11 -4.07 12.12
N TYR A 65 -18.10 -3.26 11.83
CA TYR A 65 -18.22 -1.78 11.85
C TYR A 65 -18.86 -1.22 10.58
N GLN A 66 -18.99 -2.03 9.53
CA GLN A 66 -19.64 -1.64 8.29
C GLN A 66 -21.15 -1.81 8.40
N THR A 67 -21.85 -0.72 8.73
CA THR A 67 -23.31 -0.63 8.67
C THR A 67 -23.76 0.01 7.35
N GLN A 68 -24.98 -0.27 6.90
CA GLN A 68 -25.52 0.27 5.63
C GLN A 68 -25.52 1.81 5.62
N GLU A 69 -25.77 2.45 6.76
CA GLU A 69 -25.76 3.92 6.90
C GLU A 69 -24.38 4.55 6.78
N ASN A 70 -23.31 3.84 7.19
CA ASN A 70 -21.95 4.35 7.16
C ASN A 70 -21.17 3.92 5.91
N LEU A 71 -21.75 3.04 5.10
CA LEU A 71 -21.11 2.47 3.91
C LEU A 71 -20.63 3.54 2.94
N TRP A 72 -21.41 4.60 2.72
CA TRP A 72 -21.05 5.68 1.82
C TRP A 72 -19.75 6.40 2.24
N LYS A 73 -19.51 6.58 3.54
CA LYS A 73 -18.29 7.24 4.06
C LYS A 73 -17.05 6.38 3.79
N TRP A 74 -17.17 5.08 4.03
CA TRP A 74 -16.10 4.12 3.73
C TRP A 74 -15.80 4.06 2.24
N MET A 75 -16.83 4.04 1.41
CA MET A 75 -16.67 4.04 -0.04
C MET A 75 -16.02 5.33 -0.55
N LEU A 76 -16.43 6.49 -0.01
CA LEU A 76 -15.83 7.78 -0.36
C LEU A 76 -14.32 7.77 -0.08
N LEU A 77 -13.91 7.37 1.13
CA LEU A 77 -12.49 7.32 1.52
C LEU A 77 -11.70 6.34 0.65
N ASP A 78 -12.26 5.16 0.38
CA ASP A 78 -11.61 4.17 -0.48
C ASP A 78 -11.39 4.72 -1.90
N TYR A 79 -12.41 5.33 -2.50
CA TYR A 79 -12.28 5.94 -3.83
C TYR A 79 -11.31 7.11 -3.84
N CYS A 80 -11.25 7.91 -2.78
CA CYS A 80 -10.22 8.95 -2.66
C CYS A 80 -8.80 8.34 -2.68
N THR A 81 -8.57 7.24 -1.95
CA THR A 81 -7.26 6.57 -1.98
C THR A 81 -6.95 5.92 -3.33
N ASP A 82 -7.94 5.34 -3.99
CA ASP A 82 -7.79 4.76 -5.33
C ASP A 82 -7.42 5.84 -6.36
N VAL A 83 -8.05 7.02 -6.31
CA VAL A 83 -7.71 8.17 -7.17
C VAL A 83 -6.27 8.64 -6.92
N ILE A 84 -5.83 8.72 -5.66
CA ILE A 84 -4.44 9.11 -5.33
C ILE A 84 -3.45 8.08 -5.90
N TYR A 85 -3.77 6.79 -5.84
CA TYR A 85 -2.91 5.76 -6.43
C TYR A 85 -2.88 5.81 -7.96
N LEU A 86 -4.00 6.09 -8.61
CA LEU A 86 -4.05 6.29 -10.05
C LEU A 86 -3.18 7.49 -10.46
N LEU A 87 -3.29 8.61 -9.75
CA LEU A 87 -2.45 9.79 -9.99
C LEU A 87 -0.96 9.47 -9.76
N ASP A 88 -0.62 8.76 -8.69
CA ASP A 88 0.75 8.38 -8.39
C ASP A 88 1.36 7.50 -9.49
N THR A 89 0.64 6.44 -9.92
CA THR A 89 1.16 5.47 -10.89
C THR A 89 1.14 5.98 -12.32
N PHE A 90 0.12 6.74 -12.73
CA PHE A 90 -0.01 7.20 -14.13
C PHE A 90 0.57 8.59 -14.38
N VAL A 91 0.57 9.48 -13.39
CA VAL A 91 1.04 10.86 -13.57
C VAL A 91 2.42 11.06 -12.97
N ILE A 92 2.65 10.63 -11.73
CA ILE A 92 3.87 11.00 -10.99
C ILE A 92 5.03 10.07 -11.31
N LYS A 93 4.90 8.76 -11.08
CA LYS A 93 5.99 7.78 -11.21
C LYS A 93 6.64 7.72 -12.60
N PRO A 94 5.91 7.80 -13.72
CA PRO A 94 6.51 7.82 -15.06
C PRO A 94 7.32 9.09 -15.38
N ARG A 95 7.32 10.10 -14.50
CA ARG A 95 7.99 11.40 -14.69
C ARG A 95 9.15 11.64 -13.74
N ILE A 96 9.48 10.65 -12.91
CA ILE A 96 10.58 10.75 -11.96
C ILE A 96 11.89 10.55 -12.71
N MET A 97 12.78 11.55 -12.64
CA MET A 97 14.10 11.38 -13.22
C MET A 97 14.89 10.28 -12.50
N TYR A 98 15.68 9.54 -13.26
CA TYR A 98 16.53 8.49 -12.73
C TYR A 98 17.99 8.75 -13.06
N LEU A 99 18.87 8.22 -12.23
CA LEU A 99 20.31 8.31 -12.41
C LEU A 99 20.79 7.18 -13.31
N LYS A 100 21.50 7.51 -14.40
CA LYS A 100 22.18 6.55 -15.28
C LYS A 100 23.63 6.98 -15.44
N ASP A 101 24.57 6.10 -15.11
CA ASP A 101 26.02 6.35 -15.23
C ASP A 101 26.49 7.65 -14.53
N GLY A 102 25.83 8.03 -13.43
CA GLY A 102 26.14 9.25 -12.68
C GLY A 102 25.50 10.53 -13.22
N PHE A 103 24.77 10.46 -14.34
CA PHE A 103 24.07 11.60 -14.93
C PHE A 103 22.55 11.47 -14.74
N TRP A 104 21.90 12.60 -14.48
CA TRP A 104 20.43 12.68 -14.41
C TRP A 104 19.85 12.66 -15.82
N VAL A 105 19.10 11.59 -16.14
CA VAL A 105 18.39 11.48 -17.40
C VAL A 105 17.09 12.28 -17.32
N ARG A 106 16.90 13.23 -18.24
CA ARG A 106 15.74 14.13 -18.30
C ARG A 106 14.79 13.84 -19.46
N ASP A 107 15.16 12.95 -20.38
CA ASP A 107 14.33 12.62 -21.54
C ASP A 107 13.09 11.83 -21.12
N LEU A 108 11.90 12.43 -21.28
CA LEU A 108 10.62 11.86 -20.85
C LEU A 108 10.38 10.46 -21.42
N LYS A 109 10.60 10.26 -22.72
CA LYS A 109 10.43 8.96 -23.38
C LYS A 109 11.31 7.88 -22.75
N LEU A 110 12.53 8.24 -22.37
CA LEU A 110 13.49 7.31 -21.80
C LEU A 110 13.15 6.98 -20.34
N ILE A 111 12.64 7.97 -19.58
CA ILE A 111 12.12 7.76 -18.22
C ILE A 111 10.92 6.82 -18.23
N GLU A 112 9.95 7.04 -19.12
CA GLU A 112 8.74 6.24 -19.22
C GLU A 112 9.06 4.77 -19.52
N VAL A 113 9.93 4.51 -20.50
CA VAL A 113 10.32 3.14 -20.84
C VAL A 113 11.07 2.47 -19.70
N ASN A 114 12.02 3.17 -19.08
CA ASN A 114 12.75 2.64 -17.93
C ASN A 114 11.81 2.30 -16.76
N TYR A 115 10.78 3.13 -16.52
CA TYR A 115 9.78 2.84 -15.50
C TYR A 115 8.96 1.58 -15.85
N LEU A 116 8.45 1.47 -17.08
CA LEU A 116 7.65 0.31 -17.54
C LEU A 116 8.42 -1.01 -17.56
N GLU A 117 9.74 -0.97 -17.61
CA GLU A 117 10.59 -2.16 -17.55
C GLU A 117 10.85 -2.64 -16.12
N LYS A 118 10.81 -1.75 -15.14
CA LYS A 118 10.99 -2.11 -13.73
C LYS A 118 9.86 -3.01 -13.24
N LEU A 119 10.21 -3.99 -12.41
CA LEU A 119 9.22 -4.83 -11.73
C LEU A 119 8.25 -4.00 -10.87
N GLN A 120 8.71 -2.84 -10.37
CA GLN A 120 7.90 -1.94 -9.55
C GLN A 120 6.68 -1.42 -10.30
N SER A 121 6.81 -1.02 -11.56
CA SER A 121 5.68 -0.54 -12.36
C SER A 121 4.66 -1.65 -12.62
N LYS A 122 5.12 -2.88 -12.84
CA LYS A 122 4.23 -4.04 -13.01
C LYS A 122 3.41 -4.30 -11.75
N LEU A 123 4.05 -4.23 -10.57
CA LEU A 123 3.38 -4.41 -9.29
C LEU A 123 2.43 -3.26 -8.97
N ASP A 124 2.81 -2.02 -9.28
CA ASP A 124 1.95 -0.85 -9.17
C ASP A 124 0.70 -1.01 -10.04
N ILE A 125 0.87 -1.40 -11.31
CA ILE A 125 -0.25 -1.65 -12.23
C ILE A 125 -1.12 -2.79 -11.71
N ILE A 126 -0.55 -3.91 -11.26
CA ILE A 126 -1.29 -5.05 -10.69
C ILE A 126 -2.09 -4.63 -9.45
N SER A 127 -1.53 -3.75 -8.60
CA SER A 127 -2.23 -3.24 -7.42
C SER A 127 -3.45 -2.38 -7.75
N LEU A 128 -3.42 -1.75 -8.93
CA LEU A 128 -4.47 -0.90 -9.50
C LEU A 128 -5.40 -1.64 -10.45
N VAL A 129 -5.08 -2.88 -10.83
CA VAL A 129 -6.00 -3.70 -11.63
C VAL A 129 -7.29 -3.79 -10.83
N PRO A 130 -8.41 -3.32 -11.40
CA PRO A 130 -9.70 -3.42 -10.74
C PRO A 130 -10.05 -4.90 -10.63
N ALA A 131 -9.66 -5.50 -9.52
CA ALA A 131 -10.07 -6.84 -9.11
C ALA A 131 -11.61 -6.95 -9.16
N ASP A 132 -12.27 -5.80 -9.03
CA ASP A 132 -13.71 -5.58 -9.16
C ASP A 132 -14.27 -5.96 -10.56
N ILE A 133 -13.50 -5.82 -11.65
CA ILE A 133 -13.96 -6.21 -13.01
C ILE A 133 -13.99 -7.72 -13.20
N VAL A 134 -13.06 -8.47 -12.57
CA VAL A 134 -13.05 -9.94 -12.61
C VAL A 134 -14.23 -10.54 -11.83
N CYS A 135 -14.96 -9.71 -11.07
CA CYS A 135 -16.12 -10.08 -10.26
C CYS A 135 -17.43 -9.37 -10.68
N LEU A 136 -17.64 -9.07 -11.97
CA LEU A 136 -18.96 -8.69 -12.56
C LEU A 136 -20.06 -9.78 -12.45
N ALA A 137 -19.75 -10.82 -11.70
CA ALA A 137 -20.59 -11.89 -11.22
C ALA A 137 -21.70 -11.38 -10.27
N PRO A 138 -22.99 -11.47 -10.64
CA PRO A 138 -24.11 -10.99 -9.82
C PRO A 138 -24.32 -11.72 -8.47
N TRP A 139 -23.48 -12.69 -8.11
CA TRP A 139 -23.64 -13.53 -6.93
C TRP A 139 -22.75 -13.13 -5.73
N LEU A 140 -21.93 -12.09 -5.84
CA LEU A 140 -20.94 -11.76 -4.82
C LEU A 140 -21.53 -10.87 -3.71
N THR A 141 -21.67 -11.43 -2.52
CA THR A 141 -22.18 -10.75 -1.30
C THR A 141 -21.27 -9.62 -0.84
N SER A 142 -21.85 -8.65 -0.12
CA SER A 142 -21.17 -7.46 0.42
C SER A 142 -19.95 -7.77 1.31
N GLU A 143 -19.84 -9.00 1.80
CA GLU A 143 -18.73 -9.50 2.64
C GLU A 143 -17.42 -9.72 1.86
N ILE A 144 -17.47 -9.89 0.54
CA ILE A 144 -16.30 -10.22 -0.29
C ILE A 144 -15.65 -8.95 -0.87
N LEU A 145 -16.37 -7.83 -0.87
CA LEU A 145 -15.87 -6.53 -1.35
C LEU A 145 -14.55 -6.07 -0.66
N PRO A 146 -14.37 -6.21 0.66
CA PRO A 146 -13.13 -5.83 1.32
C PRO A 146 -11.94 -6.75 0.96
N LEU A 147 -12.18 -8.03 0.69
CA LEU A 147 -11.15 -9.00 0.28
C LEU A 147 -10.58 -8.67 -1.10
N MET A 148 -11.45 -8.23 -2.03
CA MET A 148 -11.03 -7.80 -3.36
C MET A 148 -10.09 -6.59 -3.32
N ARG A 149 -10.18 -5.79 -2.25
CA ARG A 149 -9.28 -4.64 -2.02
C ARG A 149 -7.90 -5.03 -1.48
N LEU A 150 -7.62 -6.30 -1.17
CA LEU A 150 -6.28 -6.74 -0.74
C LEU A 150 -5.18 -6.45 -1.77
N ASN A 151 -5.53 -6.37 -3.06
CA ASN A 151 -4.58 -6.02 -4.13
C ASN A 151 -3.86 -4.68 -3.88
N ARG A 152 -4.48 -3.77 -3.12
CA ARG A 152 -3.95 -2.44 -2.83
C ARG A 152 -2.79 -2.50 -1.80
N ILE A 153 -2.67 -3.60 -1.05
CA ILE A 153 -1.55 -3.86 -0.12
C ILE A 153 -0.25 -4.22 -0.88
N ILE A 154 -0.35 -4.65 -2.14
CA ILE A 154 0.81 -4.97 -3.00
C ILE A 154 1.70 -3.72 -3.21
N LYS A 155 1.15 -2.51 -3.05
CA LYS A 155 1.85 -1.23 -3.16
C LYS A 155 2.79 -0.91 -1.98
N ILE A 156 3.27 -1.93 -1.26
CA ILE A 156 4.26 -1.81 -0.17
C ILE A 156 5.59 -1.19 -0.62
N GLN A 157 5.90 -1.24 -1.91
CA GLN A 157 7.12 -0.67 -2.46
C GLN A 157 7.18 0.85 -2.27
N THR A 158 6.05 1.54 -2.40
CA THR A 158 5.98 2.99 -2.15
C THR A 158 6.25 3.32 -0.68
N PHE A 159 5.83 2.45 0.24
CA PHE A 159 6.16 2.59 1.66
C PHE A 159 7.67 2.45 1.89
N TRP A 160 8.33 1.48 1.26
CA TRP A 160 9.80 1.37 1.35
C TRP A 160 10.51 2.58 0.75
N GLU A 161 10.08 3.03 -0.42
CA GLU A 161 10.61 4.22 -1.09
C GLU A 161 10.50 5.48 -0.20
N PHE A 162 9.37 5.66 0.49
CA PHE A 162 9.20 6.74 1.44
C PHE A 162 10.19 6.65 2.60
N PHE A 163 10.37 5.48 3.20
CA PHE A 163 11.30 5.29 4.31
C PHE A 163 12.76 5.46 3.89
N ASP A 164 13.14 5.03 2.69
CA ASP A 164 14.48 5.24 2.14
C ASP A 164 14.75 6.74 1.91
N HIS A 165 13.74 7.47 1.42
CA HIS A 165 13.82 8.91 1.30
C HIS A 165 13.92 9.60 2.67
N PHE A 166 13.11 9.16 3.63
CA PHE A 166 13.11 9.69 4.99
C PHE A 166 14.45 9.45 5.70
N ASP A 167 15.12 8.32 5.44
CA ASP A 167 16.50 8.03 5.91
C ASP A 167 17.52 9.03 5.37
N SER A 168 17.37 9.46 4.10
CA SER A 168 18.27 10.45 3.50
C SER A 168 18.08 11.88 4.02
N VAL A 169 16.88 12.20 4.51
CA VAL A 169 16.54 13.56 4.99
C VAL A 169 16.82 13.71 6.48
N LEU A 170 16.60 12.66 7.27
CA LEU A 170 16.81 12.72 8.71
C LEU A 170 18.29 12.62 9.08
N SER A 171 18.71 13.47 10.02
CA SER A 171 20.07 13.47 10.55
C SER A 171 20.42 12.21 11.34
N SER A 172 19.41 11.50 11.87
CA SER A 172 19.59 10.30 12.69
C SER A 172 18.95 9.08 12.03
N PRO A 173 19.75 8.18 11.44
CA PRO A 173 19.24 6.95 10.84
C PRO A 173 18.72 5.95 11.88
N TYR A 174 19.05 6.13 13.17
CA TYR A 174 18.49 5.32 14.25
C TYR A 174 16.97 5.54 14.38
N VAL A 175 16.53 6.80 14.29
CA VAL A 175 15.11 7.15 14.40
C VAL A 175 14.32 6.48 13.29
N VAL A 176 14.80 6.55 12.04
CA VAL A 176 14.12 5.94 10.89
C VAL A 176 13.99 4.43 11.04
N ARG A 177 15.07 3.77 11.47
CA ARG A 177 15.05 2.33 11.73
C ARG A 177 14.03 1.95 12.80
N VAL A 178 14.01 2.66 13.93
CA VAL A 178 13.06 2.40 15.04
C VAL A 178 11.63 2.67 14.60
N THR A 179 11.35 3.77 13.90
CA THR A 179 10.00 4.09 13.41
C THR A 179 9.51 3.03 12.41
N ARG A 180 10.39 2.56 11.51
CA ARG A 180 10.05 1.52 10.53
C ARG A 180 9.70 0.20 11.21
N THR A 181 10.54 -0.27 12.15
CA THR A 181 10.28 -1.51 12.88
C THR A 181 9.06 -1.42 13.79
N LEU A 182 8.86 -0.27 14.45
CA LEU A 182 7.69 -0.01 15.28
C LEU A 182 6.39 -0.07 14.44
N THR A 183 6.39 0.55 13.26
CA THR A 183 5.25 0.52 12.34
C THR A 183 4.88 -0.92 11.94
N TYR A 184 5.88 -1.74 11.59
CA TYR A 184 5.65 -3.16 11.30
C TYR A 184 5.12 -3.93 12.50
N MET A 185 5.67 -3.69 13.69
CA MET A 185 5.22 -4.36 14.92
C MET A 185 3.75 -4.03 15.23
N ILE A 186 3.38 -2.75 15.17
CA ILE A 186 1.98 -2.32 15.40
C ILE A 186 1.04 -2.95 14.36
N TYR A 187 1.47 -3.03 13.09
CA TYR A 187 0.68 -3.67 12.05
C TYR A 187 0.48 -5.18 12.30
N LEU A 188 1.51 -5.91 12.73
CA LEU A 188 1.38 -7.32 13.11
C LEU A 188 0.45 -7.52 14.31
N VAL A 189 0.53 -6.64 15.31
CA VAL A 189 -0.41 -6.64 16.44
C VAL A 189 -1.84 -6.41 15.97
N HIS A 190 -2.06 -5.49 15.02
CA HIS A 190 -3.36 -5.25 14.42
C HIS A 190 -3.91 -6.49 13.70
N LEU A 191 -3.09 -7.15 12.86
CA LEU A 191 -3.49 -8.39 12.18
C LEU A 191 -3.83 -9.50 13.18
N ASN A 192 -3.03 -9.66 14.24
CA ASN A 192 -3.31 -10.63 15.30
C ASN A 192 -4.62 -10.30 16.03
N ALA A 193 -4.93 -9.03 16.27
CA ALA A 193 -6.19 -8.61 16.87
C ALA A 193 -7.40 -8.95 15.98
N CYS A 194 -7.29 -8.69 14.67
CA CYS A 194 -8.30 -9.04 13.67
C CYS A 194 -8.51 -10.56 13.59
N ALA A 195 -7.42 -11.33 13.55
CA ALA A 195 -7.47 -12.79 13.54
C ALA A 195 -8.12 -13.35 14.81
N TYR A 196 -7.73 -12.85 15.98
CA TYR A 196 -8.31 -13.26 17.27
C TYR A 196 -9.82 -13.00 17.34
N TYR A 197 -10.28 -11.83 16.87
CA TYR A 197 -11.72 -11.54 16.80
C TYR A 197 -12.44 -12.48 15.83
N TYR A 198 -11.87 -12.73 14.64
CA TYR A 198 -12.44 -13.64 13.66
C TYR A 198 -12.63 -15.06 14.21
N VAL A 199 -11.62 -15.59 14.92
CA VAL A 199 -11.73 -16.90 15.60
C VAL A 199 -12.80 -16.86 16.70
N SER A 200 -12.83 -15.79 17.52
CA SER A 200 -13.83 -15.64 18.58
C SER A 200 -15.27 -15.63 18.03
N VAL A 201 -15.52 -15.01 16.88
CA VAL A 201 -16.84 -15.02 16.24
C VAL A 201 -17.19 -16.42 15.71
N LYS A 202 -16.23 -17.15 15.15
CA LYS A 202 -16.43 -18.52 14.63
C LYS A 202 -16.72 -19.54 15.73
N GLU A 203 -16.04 -19.46 16.86
CA GLU A 203 -16.30 -20.33 18.01
C GLU A 203 -17.57 -19.94 18.78
N GLY A 204 -18.06 -18.72 18.57
CA GLY A 204 -19.18 -18.13 19.30
C GLY A 204 -18.68 -17.18 20.38
N LEU A 205 -19.26 -15.99 20.44
CA LEU A 205 -18.87 -14.98 21.42
C LEU A 205 -19.26 -15.43 22.83
N ALA A 206 -18.38 -15.17 23.80
CA ALA A 206 -18.57 -15.49 25.22
C ALA A 206 -18.84 -16.98 25.54
N THR A 207 -18.43 -17.92 24.67
CA THR A 207 -18.56 -19.36 24.92
C THR A 207 -17.52 -19.88 25.92
N ASN A 208 -16.28 -19.39 25.81
CA ASN A 208 -15.12 -19.80 26.60
C ASN A 208 -14.44 -18.59 27.28
N ASN A 209 -13.56 -18.81 28.27
CA ASN A 209 -12.84 -17.70 28.92
C ASN A 209 -11.79 -17.03 28.00
N TRP A 210 -11.38 -17.73 26.95
CA TRP A 210 -10.40 -17.26 25.97
C TRP A 210 -10.99 -16.33 24.91
N VAL A 211 -12.21 -16.59 24.45
CA VAL A 211 -12.83 -15.85 23.35
C VAL A 211 -13.31 -14.48 23.79
N PHE A 212 -13.50 -13.57 22.83
CA PHE A 212 -14.06 -12.26 23.11
C PHE A 212 -15.46 -12.38 23.74
N ASN A 213 -15.64 -11.75 24.91
CA ASN A 213 -16.85 -11.83 25.73
C ASN A 213 -18.03 -10.95 25.26
N GLY A 214 -17.92 -10.28 24.11
CA GLY A 214 -18.99 -9.44 23.56
C GLY A 214 -19.21 -8.09 24.24
N GLN A 215 -18.47 -7.76 25.29
CA GLN A 215 -18.67 -6.52 26.06
C GLN A 215 -17.66 -5.43 25.69
N GLY A 216 -18.14 -4.19 25.53
CA GLY A 216 -17.31 -3.02 25.22
C GLY A 216 -16.88 -2.94 23.76
N ASN A 217 -15.88 -2.10 23.48
CA ASN A 217 -15.38 -1.95 22.11
C ASN A 217 -14.52 -3.16 21.71
N ALA A 218 -15.04 -3.98 20.80
CA ALA A 218 -14.41 -5.20 20.33
C ALA A 218 -12.96 -4.99 19.86
N TYR A 219 -12.73 -3.97 19.03
CA TYR A 219 -11.41 -3.68 18.49
C TYR A 219 -10.37 -3.40 19.59
N ILE A 220 -10.70 -2.53 20.54
CA ILE A 220 -9.76 -2.13 21.60
C ILE A 220 -9.38 -3.33 22.48
N ARG A 221 -10.36 -4.17 22.83
CA ARG A 221 -10.10 -5.37 23.66
C ARG A 221 -9.26 -6.39 22.92
N CYS A 222 -9.58 -6.68 21.65
CA CYS A 222 -8.79 -7.60 20.82
C CYS A 222 -7.38 -7.06 20.57
N PHE A 223 -7.24 -5.75 20.36
CA PHE A 223 -5.93 -5.10 20.18
C PHE A 223 -5.08 -5.16 21.44
N PHE A 224 -5.68 -4.93 22.60
CA PHE A 224 -5.00 -5.05 23.89
C PHE A 224 -4.58 -6.50 24.19
N PHE A 225 -5.45 -7.46 23.89
CA PHE A 225 -5.12 -8.89 23.97
C PHE A 225 -3.94 -9.24 23.06
N ALA A 226 -3.99 -8.86 21.78
CA ALA A 226 -2.92 -9.11 20.82
C ALA A 226 -1.60 -8.43 21.22
N THR A 227 -1.67 -7.21 21.76
CA THR A 227 -0.50 -6.48 22.26
C THR A 227 0.16 -7.26 23.40
N LYS A 228 -0.61 -7.68 24.41
CA LYS A 228 -0.08 -8.47 25.54
C LYS A 228 0.56 -9.78 25.10
N THR A 229 -0.01 -10.42 24.09
CA THR A 229 0.56 -11.63 23.48
C THR A 229 1.86 -11.31 22.77
N ALA A 230 1.90 -10.27 21.94
CA ALA A 230 3.09 -9.87 21.17
C ALA A 230 4.25 -9.39 22.07
N THR A 231 3.94 -8.78 23.22
CA THR A 231 4.95 -8.32 24.18
C THR A 231 5.21 -9.32 25.32
N SER A 232 4.65 -10.54 25.24
CA SER A 232 4.82 -11.61 26.24
C SER A 232 4.50 -11.20 27.69
N ILE A 233 3.51 -10.34 27.90
CA ILE A 233 3.11 -9.86 29.25
C ILE A 233 2.37 -10.96 30.05
N GLY A 234 2.02 -12.09 29.44
CA GLY A 234 1.74 -13.37 30.12
C GLY A 234 0.45 -13.45 30.96
N LYS A 235 -0.46 -12.48 30.86
CA LYS A 235 -1.72 -12.44 31.66
C LYS A 235 -2.99 -12.60 30.81
N ASN A 236 -2.88 -13.24 29.65
CA ASN A 236 -4.04 -13.53 28.81
C ASN A 236 -4.64 -14.88 29.21
N PRO A 237 -5.97 -15.06 29.13
CA PRO A 237 -6.59 -16.37 29.34
C PRO A 237 -5.96 -17.41 28.41
N HIS A 238 -5.85 -18.65 28.88
CA HIS A 238 -5.35 -19.76 28.07
C HIS A 238 -6.44 -20.29 27.15
N PRO A 239 -6.11 -20.75 25.93
CA PRO A 239 -7.07 -21.43 25.07
C PRO A 239 -7.54 -22.73 25.74
N GLU A 240 -8.84 -23.01 25.66
CA GLU A 240 -9.49 -24.15 26.35
C GLU A 240 -9.73 -25.35 25.41
N ASN A 241 -9.67 -25.14 24.09
CA ASN A 241 -9.82 -26.18 23.08
C ASN A 241 -8.43 -26.58 22.55
N GLU A 242 -8.15 -27.89 22.49
CA GLU A 242 -6.93 -28.47 21.88
C GLU A 242 -7.01 -28.52 20.35
#